data_AF-A0A1Q8BDB5-F1
#
_entry.id   AF-A0A1Q8BDB5-F1
#
_cell.length_a   1.000
_cell.length_b   1.000
_cell.length_c   1.000
_cell.angle_alpha   90.00
_cell.angle_beta   90.00
_cell.angle_gamma   90.00
#
_symmetry.space_group_name_H-M   'P 1'
#
loop_
_entity.id
_entity.type
_entity.pdbx_description
1 polymer ?
#
loop_
_entity_poly.entity_id
_entity_poly.type
_entity_poly.pdbx_seq_one_letter_code
_entity_poly.pdbx_strand_id
1 'polypeptide(L)' 'MRRGVTFALMRMKSPDAVNGLRNALGDSDFQVRYDAVVGLAEIIGETAWRPSARDFRSDEIKYLSHWRERAEKR' A
#
# COMPACT_ATOMS: atom_id res chain seq x y z
N MET A 1 14.96 -4.65 -14.22
CA MET A 1 15.06 -4.71 -12.74
C MET A 1 14.17 -3.63 -12.13
N ARG A 2 12.89 -3.94 -11.83
CA ARG A 2 11.94 -2.97 -11.22
C ARG A 2 11.43 -3.40 -9.83
N ARG A 3 12.02 -4.46 -9.25
CA ARG A 3 11.71 -4.92 -7.89
C ARG A 3 12.55 -4.23 -6.82
N GLY A 4 13.68 -3.63 -7.19
CA GLY A 4 14.60 -2.99 -6.23
C GLY A 4 14.14 -1.63 -5.72
N VAL A 5 13.41 -0.86 -6.55
CA VAL A 5 12.96 0.50 -6.19
C VAL A 5 11.83 0.43 -5.15
N THR A 6 10.95 -0.56 -5.25
CA THR A 6 9.85 -0.79 -4.30
C THR A 6 10.35 -1.16 -2.90
N PHE A 7 11.42 -1.98 -2.81
CA PHE A 7 12.01 -2.35 -1.52
C PHE A 7 12.81 -1.22 -0.86
N ALA A 8 13.41 -0.32 -1.65
CA ALA A 8 14.17 0.81 -1.11
C ALA A 8 13.25 1.88 -0.49
N LEU A 9 12.08 2.12 -1.08
CA LEU A 9 11.09 3.07 -0.55
C LEU A 9 10.42 2.58 0.74
N MET A 10 10.18 1.26 0.87
CA MET A 10 9.62 0.65 2.09
C MET A 10 10.49 0.85 3.34
N ARG A 11 11.82 0.95 3.17
CA ARG A 11 12.76 1.17 4.29
C ARG A 11 12.86 2.62 4.73
N MET A 12 12.49 3.57 3.88
CA MET A 12 12.43 4.98 4.24
C MET A 12 11.07 5.25 4.89
N LYS A 13 10.97 4.99 6.20
CA LYS A 13 9.88 5.48 7.07
C LYS A 13 9.86 7.03 7.13
N SER A 14 9.82 7.69 5.97
CA SER A 14 9.60 9.12 5.87
C SER A 14 8.09 9.37 5.87
N PRO A 15 7.58 10.41 6.54
CA PRO A 15 6.18 10.85 6.40
C PRO A 15 5.73 10.98 4.94
N ASP A 16 6.66 11.31 4.03
CA ASP A 16 6.41 11.40 2.59
C ASP A 16 6.02 10.07 1.93
N ALA A 17 6.45 8.94 2.50
CA ALA A 17 6.12 7.62 1.99
C ALA A 17 4.61 7.33 2.15
N VAL A 18 3.98 7.78 3.24
CA VAL A 18 2.53 7.58 3.46
C VAL A 18 1.72 8.33 2.41
N ASN A 19 2.09 9.58 2.11
CA ASN A 19 1.43 10.38 1.09
C ASN A 19 1.62 9.80 -0.32
N GLY A 20 2.84 9.34 -0.65
CA GLY A 20 3.11 8.67 -1.92
C GLY A 20 2.30 7.39 -2.10
N LEU A 21 2.23 6.54 -1.06
CA LEU A 21 1.45 5.30 -1.10
C LEU A 21 -0.06 5.58 -1.15
N ARG A 22 -0.54 6.62 -0.46
CA ARG A 22 -1.95 7.04 -0.53
C ARG A 22 -2.36 7.37 -1.97
N ASN A 23 -1.55 8.11 -2.70
CA ASN A 23 -1.81 8.41 -4.12
C ASN A 23 -1.79 7.12 -4.97
N ALA A 24 -0.86 6.21 -4.68
CA ALA A 24 -0.73 4.94 -5.39
C ALA A 24 -1.93 3.98 -5.19
N LEU A 25 -2.77 4.17 -4.16
CA LEU A 25 -4.06 3.45 -4.01
C LEU A 25 -5.07 3.76 -5.13
N GLY A 26 -4.84 4.82 -5.90
CA GLY A 26 -5.67 5.23 -7.05
C GLY A 26 -5.03 4.93 -8.41
N ASP A 27 -3.86 4.28 -8.45
CA ASP A 27 -3.13 4.07 -9.70
C ASP A 27 -3.87 3.09 -10.63
N SER A 28 -3.69 3.27 -11.94
CA SER A 28 -4.23 2.37 -12.97
C SER A 28 -3.62 0.96 -12.92
N ASP A 29 -2.36 0.84 -12.50
CA ASP A 29 -1.64 -0.43 -12.42
C ASP A 29 -1.99 -1.19 -11.14
N PHE A 30 -2.47 -2.43 -11.30
CA PHE A 30 -2.79 -3.33 -10.19
C PHE A 30 -1.60 -3.59 -9.26
N GLN A 31 -0.40 -3.74 -9.81
CA GLN A 31 0.80 -3.99 -9.01
C GLN A 31 1.13 -2.79 -8.14
N VAL A 32 0.96 -1.57 -8.68
CA VAL A 32 1.17 -0.33 -7.92
C VAL A 32 0.17 -0.19 -6.78
N ARG A 33 -1.12 -0.50 -7.02
CA ARG A 33 -2.15 -0.49 -5.97
C ARG A 33 -1.87 -1.53 -4.87
N TYR A 34 -1.45 -2.74 -5.26
CA TYR A 34 -1.09 -3.78 -4.30
C TYR A 34 0.13 -3.39 -3.45
N ASP A 35 1.19 -2.89 -4.09
CA ASP A 35 2.41 -2.46 -3.40
C ASP A 35 2.10 -1.29 -2.44
N ALA A 36 1.17 -0.41 -2.80
CA ALA A 36 0.67 0.67 -1.94
C ALA A 36 0.01 0.14 -0.67
N VAL A 37 -0.90 -0.81 -0.81
CA VAL A 37 -1.60 -1.46 0.31
C VAL A 37 -0.61 -2.18 1.24
N VAL A 38 0.32 -2.95 0.68
CA VAL A 38 1.34 -3.66 1.47
C VAL A 38 2.27 -2.67 2.18
N GLY A 39 2.70 -1.61 1.49
CA GLY A 39 3.53 -0.56 2.07
C GLY A 39 2.86 0.16 3.23
N LEU A 40 1.58 0.51 3.10
CA LEU A 40 0.81 1.13 4.18
C LEU A 40 0.68 0.19 5.38
N ALA A 41 0.40 -1.10 5.14
CA ALA A 41 0.34 -2.10 6.20
C ALA A 41 1.66 -2.23 6.99
N GLU A 42 2.80 -2.18 6.30
CA GLU A 42 4.11 -2.27 6.94
C GLU A 42 4.50 -0.98 7.68
N ILE A 43 4.21 0.19 7.11
CA ILE A 43 4.54 1.49 7.74
C ILE A 43 3.68 1.74 8.98
N ILE A 44 2.37 1.48 8.87
CA ILE A 44 1.40 1.71 9.95
C ILE A 44 1.45 0.57 10.98
N GLY A 45 1.93 -0.62 10.59
CA GLY A 45 2.08 -1.78 11.45
C GLY A 45 0.82 -2.64 11.57
N GLU A 46 -0.20 -2.41 10.74
CA GLU A 46 -1.44 -3.20 10.73
C GLU A 46 -1.30 -4.42 9.80
N THR A 47 -0.58 -5.45 10.26
CA THR A 47 -0.31 -6.67 9.49
C THR A 47 -1.59 -7.46 9.14
N ALA A 48 -2.67 -7.30 9.91
CA ALA A 48 -3.98 -7.88 9.59
C ALA A 48 -4.57 -7.37 8.27
N TRP A 49 -4.18 -6.16 7.85
CA TRP A 49 -4.62 -5.53 6.60
C TRP A 49 -3.56 -5.59 5.50
N ARG A 50 -2.60 -6.51 5.64
CA ARG A 50 -1.64 -6.89 4.60
C ARG A 50 -2.17 -8.10 3.82
N PRO A 51 -2.88 -7.92 2.70
CA PRO A 51 -3.37 -9.04 1.91
C PRO A 51 -2.23 -9.78 1.21
N SER A 52 -2.45 -11.06 0.92
CA SER A 52 -1.70 -11.72 -0.14
C SER A 52 -2.12 -11.17 -1.50
N ALA A 53 -1.29 -11.33 -2.53
CA ALA A 53 -1.63 -10.90 -3.89
C ALA A 53 -2.91 -11.59 -4.42
N ARG A 54 -3.21 -12.80 -3.93
CA ARG A 54 -4.42 -13.55 -4.27
C ARG A 54 -5.65 -12.93 -3.60
N ASP A 55 -5.57 -12.65 -2.31
CA ASP A 55 -6.70 -12.07 -1.56
C ASP A 55 -6.99 -10.65 -2.02
N PHE A 56 -5.93 -9.87 -2.29
CA PHE A 56 -6.08 -8.53 -2.84
C PHE A 56 -6.74 -8.53 -4.21
N ARG A 57 -6.43 -9.50 -5.07
CA ARG A 57 -7.08 -9.63 -6.38
C ARG A 57 -8.57 -9.98 -6.26
N SER A 58 -8.94 -10.78 -5.27
CA SER A 58 -10.33 -11.16 -5.03
C SER A 58 -11.16 -10.01 -4.47
N ASP A 59 -10.60 -9.25 -3.52
CA ASP A 59 -11.32 -8.22 -2.77
C ASP A 59 -10.58 -6.87 -2.75
N GLU A 60 -10.11 -6.41 -3.90
CA GLU A 60 -9.29 -5.19 -4.03
C GLU A 60 -9.95 -3.97 -3.37
N ILE A 61 -11.24 -3.75 -3.65
CA ILE A 61 -12.01 -2.61 -3.13
C ILE A 61 -12.03 -2.59 -1.60
N LYS A 62 -12.12 -3.75 -0.94
CA LYS A 62 -12.13 -3.86 0.53
C LYS A 62 -10.84 -3.28 1.13
N TYR A 63 -9.69 -3.69 0.58
CA TYR A 63 -8.39 -3.24 1.07
C TYR A 63 -8.13 -1.78 0.70
N LEU A 64 -8.49 -1.36 -0.53
CA LEU A 64 -8.35 0.04 -0.95
C LEU A 64 -9.20 0.98 -0.09
N SER A 65 -10.46 0.64 0.21
CA SER A 65 -11.33 1.46 1.04
C SER A 65 -10.82 1.57 2.48
N HIS A 66 -10.37 0.46 3.09
CA HIS A 66 -9.75 0.49 4.42
C HIS A 66 -8.55 1.43 4.48
N TRP A 67 -7.63 1.29 3.52
CA TRP A 67 -6.40 2.08 3.49
C TRP A 67 -6.62 3.54 3.09
N ARG A 68 -7.65 3.86 2.29
CA ARG A 68 -8.04 5.25 2.03
C ARG A 68 -8.50 5.95 3.30
N GLU A 69 -9.36 5.30 4.08
CA GLU A 69 -9.85 5.86 5.34
C GLU A 69 -8.72 5.98 6.38
N ARG A 70 -7.86 4.96 6.49
CA ARG A 70 -6.75 4.98 7.45
C ARG A 70 -5.65 5.98 7.10
N ALA A 71 -5.35 6.17 5.81
CA ALA A 71 -4.36 7.14 5.35
C ALA A 71 -4.83 8.61 5.50
N GLU A 72 -6.13 8.86 5.62
CA GLU A 72 -6.69 10.19 5.89
C GLU A 72 -6.62 10.61 7.37
N LYS A 73 -6.56 9.63 8.28
CA LYS A 73 -6.59 9.83 9.73
C LYS A 73 -5.19 9.90 10.39
N ARG A 74 -4.11 9.96 9.59
CA ARG A 74 -2.72 9.80 10.03
C ARG A 74 -1.89 11.08 9.88
#